data_AF-T1ZCD1-F1
#
_entry.id   AF-T1ZCD1-F1
#
_cell.length_a   1.000
_cell.length_b   1.000
_cell.length_c   1.000
_cell.angle_alpha   90.00
_cell.angle_beta   90.00
_cell.angle_gamma   90.00
#
_symmetry.space_group_name_H-M   'P 1'
#
loop_
_entity.id
_entity.type
_entity.pdbx_description
1 polymer ?
#
loop_
_entity_poly.entity_id
_entity_poly.type
_entity_poly.pdbx_seq_one_letter_code
_entity_poly.pdbx_strand_id
1 'polypeptide(L)'
;MELLRENILKEIKELGYESLRYSVFNEHGLSEWETRIEFNNETEKYEVYLTRDRAGKGKIFEYTNFKEAKEKFMELLEHTVSRNKYYISNGWAPQYPSPLWDDVTE
;
A
#
# COMPACT_ATOMS: atom_id res chain seq x y z
N MET A 1 9.77 -0.71 -16.04
CA MET A 1 8.75 -0.57 -14.98
C MET A 1 7.70 -1.67 -15.02
N GLU A 2 7.26 -2.13 -16.21
CA GLU A 2 6.24 -3.18 -16.35
C GLU A 2 6.55 -4.49 -15.61
N LEU A 3 7.74 -5.09 -15.81
CA LEU A 3 8.16 -6.29 -15.07
C LEU A 3 8.20 -6.10 -13.55
N LEU A 4 8.58 -4.91 -13.09
CA LEU A 4 8.61 -4.57 -11.66
C LEU A 4 7.18 -4.47 -11.09
N ARG A 5 6.26 -3.91 -11.88
CA ARG A 5 4.84 -3.84 -11.55
C ARG A 5 4.23 -5.24 -11.46
N GLU A 6 4.44 -6.08 -12.47
CA GLU A 6 3.97 -7.47 -12.46
C GLU A 6 4.49 -8.24 -11.24
N ASN A 7 5.74 -8.01 -10.86
CA ASN A 7 6.35 -8.63 -9.68
C ASN A 7 5.66 -8.22 -8.35
N ILE A 8 5.15 -6.99 -8.27
CA ILE A 8 4.35 -6.54 -7.12
C ILE A 8 2.95 -7.12 -7.16
N LEU A 9 2.26 -7.02 -8.30
CA LEU A 9 0.88 -7.49 -8.44
C LEU A 9 0.75 -8.99 -8.20
N LYS A 10 1.74 -9.78 -8.63
CA LYS A 10 1.79 -11.21 -8.33
C LYS A 10 1.81 -11.49 -6.83
N GLU A 11 2.63 -10.77 -6.08
CA GLU A 11 2.74 -10.95 -4.62
C GLU A 11 1.49 -10.46 -3.88
N ILE A 12 0.90 -9.33 -4.32
CA ILE A 12 -0.40 -8.85 -3.81
C ILE A 12 -1.46 -9.94 -3.98
N LYS A 13 -1.53 -10.58 -5.14
CA LYS A 13 -2.47 -11.66 -5.41
C LYS A 13 -2.21 -12.90 -4.56
N GLU A 14 -0.95 -13.30 -4.43
CA GLU A 14 -0.55 -14.45 -3.59
C GLU A 14 -0.90 -14.25 -2.11
N LEU A 15 -0.87 -13.00 -1.63
CA LEU A 15 -1.27 -12.63 -0.27
C LEU A 15 -2.77 -12.31 -0.10
N GLY A 16 -3.55 -12.30 -1.20
CA GLY A 16 -4.97 -11.91 -1.17
C GLY A 16 -5.21 -10.42 -0.89
N TYR A 17 -4.21 -9.56 -1.10
CA TYR A 17 -4.26 -8.12 -0.81
C TYR A 17 -4.95 -7.28 -1.89
N GLU A 18 -5.68 -7.92 -2.81
CA GLU A 18 -6.29 -7.30 -3.98
C GLU A 18 -7.35 -6.23 -3.62
N SER A 19 -7.97 -6.32 -2.44
CA SER A 19 -8.94 -5.33 -1.96
C SER A 19 -8.30 -4.13 -1.25
N LEU A 20 -6.98 -4.11 -1.06
CA LEU A 20 -6.28 -2.95 -0.50
C LEU A 20 -6.21 -1.82 -1.54
N ARG A 21 -6.21 -0.57 -1.05
CA ARG A 21 -5.95 0.60 -1.89
C ARG A 21 -4.45 0.76 -2.10
N TYR A 22 -3.99 0.56 -3.32
CA TYR A 22 -2.60 0.76 -3.69
C TYR A 22 -2.43 1.30 -5.10
N SER A 23 -1.27 1.89 -5.37
CA SER A 23 -0.83 2.28 -6.72
C SER A 23 0.62 1.89 -6.95
N VAL A 24 0.90 1.34 -8.13
CA VAL A 24 2.24 0.93 -8.55
C VAL A 24 2.64 1.69 -9.81
N PHE A 25 3.61 2.59 -9.69
CA PHE A 25 4.15 3.40 -10.78
C PHE A 25 3.11 4.26 -11.53
N ASN A 26 2.30 5.00 -10.76
CA ASN A 26 1.39 6.05 -11.25
C ASN A 26 0.27 5.57 -12.19
N GLU A 27 -0.54 4.61 -11.71
CA GLU A 27 -1.76 4.17 -12.42
C GLU A 27 -2.84 5.27 -12.49
N HIS A 28 -3.01 6.04 -11.41
CA HIS A 28 -3.98 7.13 -11.29
C HIS A 28 -3.51 8.19 -10.29
N GLY A 29 -4.30 9.27 -10.16
CA GLY A 29 -4.09 10.34 -9.18
C GLY A 29 -4.14 9.86 -7.72
N LEU A 30 -3.79 10.73 -6.78
CA LEU A 30 -3.75 10.34 -5.36
C LEU A 30 -5.16 9.99 -4.85
N SER A 31 -5.28 8.83 -4.23
CA SER A 31 -6.47 8.43 -3.47
C SER A 31 -6.18 8.47 -1.98
N GLU A 32 -7.21 8.59 -1.15
CA GLU A 32 -7.10 8.48 0.32
C GLU A 32 -6.82 7.04 0.76
N TRP A 33 -5.99 6.91 1.81
CA TRP A 33 -5.59 5.64 2.44
C TRP A 33 -4.94 4.63 1.49
N GLU A 34 -4.13 5.14 0.57
CA GLU A 34 -3.49 4.38 -0.50
C GLU A 34 -2.00 4.19 -0.23
N THR A 35 -1.50 2.97 -0.35
CA THR A 35 -0.06 2.68 -0.36
C THR A 35 0.47 2.83 -1.78
N ARG A 36 1.50 3.66 -1.97
CA ARG A 36 2.08 3.95 -3.28
C ARG A 36 3.54 3.55 -3.34
N ILE A 37 3.95 3.06 -4.49
CA ILE A 37 5.36 2.95 -4.90
C ILE A 37 5.50 3.61 -6.28
N GLU A 38 6.40 4.58 -6.38
CA GLU A 38 6.67 5.35 -7.59
C GLU A 38 8.17 5.42 -7.85
N PHE A 39 8.56 5.77 -9.08
CA PHE A 39 9.94 6.09 -9.41
C PHE A 39 10.02 7.57 -9.77
N ASN A 40 10.79 8.33 -9.00
CA ASN A 40 11.02 9.74 -9.24
C ASN A 40 12.19 9.90 -10.21
N ASN A 41 11.90 10.37 -11.43
CA ASN A 41 12.90 10.54 -12.48
C ASN A 41 13.90 11.67 -12.20
N GLU A 42 13.58 12.63 -11.33
CA GLU A 42 14.48 13.73 -10.99
C GLU A 42 15.53 13.31 -9.96
N THR A 43 15.13 12.48 -8.99
CA THR A 43 16.01 12.01 -7.92
C THR A 43 16.60 10.62 -8.18
N GLU A 44 16.10 9.92 -9.20
CA GLU A 44 16.43 8.53 -9.54
C GLU A 44 16.18 7.56 -8.37
N LYS A 45 15.15 7.82 -7.56
CA LYS A 45 14.78 6.99 -6.41
C LYS A 45 13.37 6.44 -6.52
N TYR A 46 13.17 5.28 -5.92
CA TYR A 46 11.86 4.76 -5.60
C TYR A 46 11.31 5.48 -4.38
N GLU A 47 10.11 6.03 -4.50
CA GLU A 47 9.37 6.65 -3.41
C GLU A 47 8.24 5.72 -2.97
N VAL A 48 8.21 5.39 -1.69
CA VAL A 48 7.17 4.56 -1.08
C VAL A 48 6.49 5.35 0.02
N TYR A 49 5.16 5.45 -0.01
CA TYR A 49 4.41 6.22 0.98
C TYR A 49 2.95 5.78 1.10
N LEU A 50 2.34 6.13 2.23
CA LEU A 50 0.89 6.02 2.44
C LEU A 50 0.26 7.41 2.33
N THR A 51 -0.83 7.53 1.59
CA THR A 51 -1.68 8.73 1.66
C THR A 51 -2.57 8.71 2.90
N ARG A 52 -2.92 9.88 3.41
CA ARG A 52 -3.81 10.06 4.56
C ARG A 52 -5.23 10.39 4.11
N ASP A 53 -6.06 10.81 5.06
CA ASP A 53 -7.32 11.47 4.77
C ASP A 53 -7.09 12.63 3.79
N ARG A 54 -8.03 12.80 2.84
CA ARG A 54 -7.94 13.80 1.75
C ARG A 54 -6.72 13.64 0.83
N ALA A 55 -6.17 12.42 0.74
CA ALA A 55 -5.08 12.05 -0.15
C ALA A 55 -3.74 12.79 0.09
N GLY A 56 -3.52 13.35 1.28
CA GLY A 56 -2.25 13.99 1.63
C GLY A 56 -1.12 12.97 1.78
N LYS A 57 0.09 13.27 1.27
CA LYS A 57 1.24 12.36 1.40
C LYS A 57 1.68 12.24 2.86
N GLY A 58 1.84 11.01 3.33
CA GLY A 58 2.51 10.71 4.60
C GLY A 58 4.03 10.87 4.50
N LYS A 59 4.76 10.20 5.40
CA LYS A 59 6.23 10.12 5.29
C LYS A 59 6.58 9.38 3.98
N ILE A 60 7.44 9.98 3.18
CA ILE A 60 8.03 9.36 1.98
C ILE A 60 9.29 8.62 2.39
N PHE A 61 9.37 7.35 2.01
CA PHE A 61 10.56 6.52 2.13
C PHE A 61 11.21 6.43 0.75
N GLU A 62 12.49 6.75 0.68
CA GLU A 62 13.24 6.80 -0.57
C GLU A 62 14.26 5.67 -0.64
N TYR A 63 14.35 5.00 -1.78
CA TYR A 63 15.27 3.89 -2.00
C TYR A 63 15.92 3.98 -3.38
N THR A 64 17.18 3.59 -3.49
CA THR A 64 17.89 3.52 -4.79
C THR A 64 17.67 2.18 -5.50
N ASN A 65 17.28 1.13 -4.76
CA ASN A 65 17.03 -0.19 -5.32
C ASN A 65 15.56 -0.59 -5.16
N PHE A 66 15.07 -1.33 -6.15
CA PHE A 66 13.68 -1.77 -6.20
C PHE A 66 13.33 -2.76 -5.09
N LYS A 67 14.27 -3.63 -4.69
CA LYS A 67 14.01 -4.70 -3.73
C LYS A 67 13.60 -4.13 -2.36
N GLU A 68 14.36 -3.17 -1.83
CA GLU A 68 14.05 -2.49 -0.58
C GLU A 68 12.77 -1.64 -0.69
N ALA A 69 12.55 -0.98 -1.83
CA ALA A 69 11.32 -0.23 -2.08
C ALA A 69 10.08 -1.16 -2.05
N LYS A 70 10.18 -2.31 -2.72
CA LYS A 70 9.13 -3.32 -2.72
C LYS A 70 8.89 -3.88 -1.32
N GLU A 71 9.94 -4.24 -0.59
CA GLU A 71 9.83 -4.71 0.79
C GLU A 71 9.09 -3.68 1.65
N LYS A 72 9.44 -2.39 1.53
CA LYS A 72 8.73 -1.33 2.25
C LYS A 72 7.27 -1.18 1.83
N PHE A 73 7.01 -1.30 0.54
CA PHE A 73 5.65 -1.20 0.01
C PHE A 73 4.76 -2.33 0.57
N MET A 74 5.26 -3.57 0.57
CA MET A 74 4.55 -4.73 1.14
C MET A 74 4.35 -4.58 2.67
N GLU A 75 5.37 -4.09 3.40
CA GLU A 75 5.27 -3.78 4.83
C GLU A 75 4.14 -2.77 5.12
N LEU A 76 4.00 -1.73 4.30
CA LEU A 76 2.91 -0.75 4.47
C LEU A 76 1.52 -1.33 4.17
N LEU A 77 1.40 -2.28 3.24
CA LEU A 77 0.15 -3.02 2.99
C LEU A 77 -0.22 -3.88 4.20
N GLU A 78 0.74 -4.64 4.76
CA GLU A 78 0.53 -5.44 5.96
C GLU A 78 0.13 -4.58 7.17
N HIS A 79 0.79 -3.44 7.37
CA HIS A 79 0.40 -2.48 8.40
C HIS A 79 -1.01 -1.92 8.19
N THR A 80 -1.44 -1.75 6.94
CA THR A 80 -2.81 -1.32 6.64
C THR A 80 -3.83 -2.37 7.07
N VAL A 81 -3.55 -3.65 6.84
CA VAL A 81 -4.36 -4.77 7.34
C VAL A 81 -4.40 -4.77 8.87
N SER A 82 -3.24 -4.80 9.51
CA SER A 82 -3.13 -4.83 10.97
C SER A 82 -3.85 -3.67 11.64
N ARG A 83 -3.73 -2.44 11.09
CA ARG A 83 -4.38 -1.25 11.64
C ARG A 83 -5.90 -1.31 11.53
N ASN A 84 -6.45 -1.74 10.39
CA ASN A 84 -7.90 -1.79 10.23
C ASN A 84 -8.53 -2.93 11.06
N LYS A 85 -7.86 -4.08 11.18
CA LYS A 85 -8.26 -5.12 12.15
C LYS A 85 -8.29 -4.60 13.58
N TYR A 86 -7.26 -3.86 13.98
CA TYR A 86 -7.22 -3.20 15.29
C TYR A 86 -8.36 -2.18 15.48
N TYR A 87 -8.74 -1.43 14.45
CA TYR A 87 -9.87 -0.50 14.54
C TYR A 87 -11.18 -1.25 14.81
N ILE A 88 -11.45 -2.31 14.03
CA ILE A 88 -12.63 -3.16 14.22
C ILE A 88 -12.65 -3.79 15.61
N SER A 89 -11.52 -4.33 16.10
CA SER A 89 -11.46 -4.96 17.42
C SER A 89 -11.72 -4.00 18.59
N ASN A 90 -11.55 -2.69 18.37
CA ASN A 90 -11.84 -1.64 19.36
C ASN A 90 -13.22 -0.98 19.15
N GLY A 91 -14.03 -1.48 18.21
CA GLY A 91 -15.34 -0.92 17.88
C GLY A 91 -15.27 0.40 17.11
N TRP A 92 -14.13 0.70 16.46
CA TRP A 92 -13.94 1.88 15.62
C TRP A 92 -14.20 1.55 14.15
N ALA A 93 -14.62 2.56 13.39
CA ALA A 93 -14.78 2.42 11.94
C ALA A 93 -13.41 2.22 11.27
N PRO A 94 -13.28 1.30 10.29
CA PRO A 94 -12.07 1.16 9.50
C PRO A 94 -11.89 2.38 8.59
N GLN A 95 -10.70 2.52 8.02
CA GLN A 95 -10.36 3.65 7.15
C GLN A 95 -11.11 3.60 5.81
N TYR A 96 -11.40 2.39 5.34
CA TYR A 96 -12.26 2.11 4.20
C TYR A 96 -12.82 0.68 4.32
N PRO A 97 -13.92 0.32 3.64
CA PRO A 97 -14.41 -1.05 3.63
C PRO A 97 -13.49 -2.00 2.88
N SER A 98 -13.19 -3.19 3.43
CA SER A 98 -12.48 -4.27 2.75
C SER A 98 -12.74 -5.60 3.48
N PRO A 99 -12.83 -6.74 2.75
CA PRO A 99 -13.01 -8.06 3.36
C PRO A 99 -11.82 -8.52 4.21
N LEU A 100 -10.68 -7.83 4.16
CA LEU A 100 -9.47 -8.20 4.89
C LEU A 100 -9.50 -7.82 6.38
N TRP A 101 -10.46 -6.98 6.79
CA TRP A 101 -10.54 -6.51 8.18
C TRP A 101 -11.34 -7.46 9.06
N ASP A 102 -12.36 -8.07 8.48
CA ASP A 102 -13.22 -9.00 9.19
C ASP A 102 -12.39 -10.23 9.52
N ASP A 103 -12.48 -10.70 10.77
CA ASP A 103 -11.95 -12.02 11.07
C ASP A 103 -12.74 -13.04 10.27
N VAL A 104 -12.02 -13.94 9.60
CA VAL A 104 -12.61 -15.12 8.97
C VAL A 104 -12.99 -16.06 10.11
N THR A 105 -14.01 -15.71 10.90
CA THR A 105 -14.63 -16.64 11.83
C THR A 105 -15.55 -17.53 11.01
N GLU A 106 -15.06 -18.71 10.64
CA GLU A 106 -15.91 -19.89 10.47
C GLU A 106 -16.36 -20.42 11.83
#